data_AF-A0A1A0VN18-F1
#
_entry.id   AF-A0A1A0VN18-F1
#
_cell.length_a   1.000
_cell.length_b   1.000
_cell.length_c   1.000
_cell.angle_alpha   90.00
_cell.angle_beta   90.00
_cell.angle_gamma   90.00
#
_symmetry.space_group_name_H-M   'P 1'
#
loop_
_entity.id
_entity.type
_entity.pdbx_description
1 polymer ?
#
loop_
_entity_poly.entity_id
_entity_poly.type
_entity_poly.pdbx_seq_one_letter_code
_entity_poly.pdbx_strand_id
1 'polypeptide(L)'
;MTVTFYMSSDVGTVELAVHGYEIGVTPHKALDRTKEYVLVQLHRVITQRGGTFERWWAEDDDGKVLESRDDYQRPRRPRMWS
;
A
#
# COMPACT_ATOMS: atom_id res chain seq x y z
N MET A 1 1.46 14.12 -6.32
CA MET A 1 1.77 13.23 -5.18
C MET A 1 0.98 11.97 -5.37
N THR A 2 1.63 10.82 -5.26
CA THR A 2 0.95 9.53 -5.15
C THR A 2 1.34 8.87 -3.84
N VAL A 3 0.36 8.24 -3.20
CA VAL A 3 0.59 7.24 -2.15
C VAL A 3 0.00 5.93 -2.65
N THR A 4 0.82 4.90 -2.73
CA THR A 4 0.39 3.58 -3.20
C THR A 4 0.19 2.67 -2.01
N PHE A 5 -1.02 2.14 -1.86
CA PHE A 5 -1.36 1.17 -0.83
C PHE A 5 -1.28 -0.24 -1.40
N TYR A 6 -0.66 -1.13 -0.66
CA TYR A 6 -0.57 -2.54 -0.97
C TYR A 6 -1.18 -3.35 0.15
N MET A 7 -1.94 -4.37 -0.20
CA MET A 7 -2.53 -5.32 0.75
C MET A 7 -2.25 -6.73 0.27
N SER A 8 -1.65 -7.55 1.14
CA SER A 8 -1.40 -8.97 0.88
C SER A 8 -2.42 -9.84 1.59
N SER A 9 -2.74 -10.93 0.93
CA SER A 9 -3.63 -11.98 1.36
C SER A 9 -3.10 -13.34 0.92
N ASP A 10 -3.67 -14.40 1.47
CA ASP A 10 -3.51 -15.78 1.01
C ASP A 10 -3.79 -15.99 -0.49
N VAL A 11 -4.62 -15.14 -1.10
CA VAL A 11 -4.96 -15.19 -2.53
C VAL A 11 -4.08 -14.30 -3.41
N GLY A 12 -3.24 -13.44 -2.83
CA GLY A 12 -2.34 -12.54 -3.55
C GLY A 12 -2.28 -11.11 -3.02
N THR A 13 -1.67 -10.22 -3.78
CA THR A 13 -1.51 -8.80 -3.42
C THR A 13 -2.40 -7.91 -4.28
N VAL A 14 -3.08 -6.97 -3.65
CA VAL A 14 -3.84 -5.90 -4.31
C VAL A 14 -3.11 -4.58 -4.11
N GLU A 15 -3.01 -3.81 -5.18
CA GLU A 15 -2.41 -2.48 -5.21
C GLU A 15 -3.48 -1.43 -5.52
N LEU A 16 -3.44 -0.30 -4.81
CA LEU A 16 -4.22 0.89 -5.13
C LEU A 16 -3.35 2.15 -5.04
N ALA A 17 -3.17 2.81 -6.17
CA ALA A 17 -2.52 4.11 -6.25
C ALA A 17 -3.55 5.23 -5.97
N VAL A 18 -3.27 6.07 -4.98
CA VAL A 18 -4.07 7.25 -4.66
C VAL A 18 -3.29 8.49 -5.07
N HIS A 19 -3.80 9.19 -6.08
CA HIS A 19 -3.23 10.45 -6.54
C HIS A 19 -3.87 11.62 -5.79
N GLY A 20 -3.06 12.31 -4.98
CA GLY A 20 -3.45 13.54 -4.31
C GLY A 20 -3.18 14.75 -5.21
N TYR A 21 -4.22 15.54 -5.49
CA TYR A 21 -4.09 16.85 -6.13
C TYR A 21 -4.22 17.95 -5.06
N GLU A 22 -3.18 18.11 -4.25
CA GLU A 22 -3.07 19.24 -3.33
C GLU A 22 -1.63 19.75 -3.30
N ILE A 23 -1.46 21.07 -3.50
CA ILE A 23 -0.15 21.73 -3.50
C ILE A 23 0.38 21.78 -2.05
N GLY A 24 1.62 21.33 -1.84
CA GLY A 24 2.31 21.45 -0.55
C GLY A 24 1.97 20.39 0.50
N VAL A 25 1.16 19.39 0.16
CA VAL A 25 0.92 18.22 1.02
C VAL A 25 2.14 17.29 0.97
N THR A 26 2.51 16.67 2.09
CA THR A 26 3.58 15.65 2.17
C THR A 26 2.98 14.25 2.03
N PRO A 27 3.75 13.22 1.61
CA PRO A 27 3.19 11.87 1.41
C PRO A 27 2.52 11.33 2.67
N HIS A 28 3.13 11.59 3.84
CA HIS A 28 2.57 11.23 5.15
C HIS A 28 1.22 11.90 5.43
N LYS A 29 1.06 13.19 5.12
CA LYS A 29 -0.23 13.87 5.29
C LYS A 29 -1.30 13.31 4.35
N ALA A 30 -0.93 12.91 3.14
CA ALA A 30 -1.85 12.26 2.21
C ALA A 30 -2.26 10.87 2.72
N LEU A 31 -1.31 10.09 3.27
CA LEU A 31 -1.56 8.83 3.94
C LEU A 31 -2.54 8.99 5.10
N ASP A 32 -2.27 9.87 6.06
CA ASP A 32 -3.09 10.08 7.26
C ASP A 32 -4.56 10.39 6.91
N ARG A 33 -4.80 11.10 5.82
CA ARG A 33 -6.15 11.48 5.37
C ARG A 33 -6.91 10.37 4.64
N THR A 34 -6.21 9.45 3.99
CA THR A 34 -6.84 8.51 3.04
C THR A 34 -6.76 7.04 3.49
N LYS A 35 -5.88 6.73 4.43
CA LYS A 35 -5.56 5.37 4.88
C LYS A 35 -6.79 4.54 5.24
N GLU A 36 -7.65 5.03 6.14
CA GLU A 36 -8.78 4.23 6.61
C GLU A 36 -9.71 3.83 5.46
N TYR A 37 -10.08 4.79 4.62
CA TYR A 37 -10.96 4.55 3.47
C TYR A 37 -10.35 3.53 2.50
N VAL A 38 -9.07 3.66 2.17
CA VAL A 38 -8.37 2.77 1.25
C VAL A 38 -8.21 1.37 1.82
N LEU A 39 -7.84 1.25 3.10
CA LEU A 39 -7.70 -0.05 3.75
C LEU A 39 -9.04 -0.80 3.81
N VAL A 40 -10.15 -0.09 4.05
CA VAL A 40 -11.50 -0.68 4.01
C VAL A 40 -11.83 -1.19 2.61
N GLN A 41 -11.54 -0.42 1.56
CA GLN A 41 -11.75 -0.81 0.16
C GLN A 41 -10.92 -2.06 -0.19
N LEU A 42 -9.62 -2.06 0.09
CA LEU A 42 -8.72 -3.18 -0.19
C LEU A 42 -9.15 -4.43 0.58
N HIS A 43 -9.47 -4.30 1.87
CA HIS A 43 -9.92 -5.41 2.71
C HIS A 43 -11.20 -6.03 2.15
N ARG A 44 -12.18 -5.20 1.77
CA ARG A 44 -13.42 -5.67 1.14
C ARG A 44 -13.16 -6.45 -0.14
N VAL A 45 -12.26 -5.97 -1.00
CA VAL A 45 -11.88 -6.66 -2.25
C VAL A 45 -11.30 -8.04 -1.95
N ILE A 46 -10.40 -8.17 -0.96
CA ILE A 46 -9.83 -9.46 -0.54
C ILE A 46 -10.92 -10.40 -0.05
N THR A 47 -11.75 -9.95 0.90
CA THR A 47 -12.82 -10.80 1.47
C THR A 47 -13.84 -11.22 0.40
N GLN A 48 -14.19 -10.35 -0.54
CA GLN A 48 -15.10 -10.67 -1.65
C GLN A 48 -14.57 -11.76 -2.58
N ARG A 49 -13.25 -11.93 -2.66
CA ARG A 49 -12.59 -13.01 -3.41
C ARG A 49 -12.36 -14.28 -2.58
N GLY A 50 -12.87 -14.31 -1.34
CA GLY A 50 -12.69 -15.44 -0.43
C GLY A 50 -11.31 -15.51 0.24
N GLY A 51 -10.53 -14.44 0.20
CA GLY A 51 -9.21 -14.39 0.81
C GLY A 51 -9.22 -13.90 2.25
N THR A 52 -8.14 -14.23 2.96
CA THR A 52 -7.81 -13.77 4.32
C THR A 52 -6.76 -12.68 4.26
N PHE A 53 -7.01 -11.57 4.95
CA PHE A 53 -6.05 -10.48 5.08
C PHE A 53 -4.84 -10.89 5.94
N GLU A 54 -3.64 -10.68 5.41
CA GLU A 54 -2.40 -10.98 6.13
C GLU A 54 -1.66 -9.70 6.56
N ARG A 55 -1.41 -8.77 5.62
CA ARG A 55 -0.59 -7.56 5.88
C ARG A 55 -0.89 -6.42 4.89
N TRP A 56 -0.47 -5.19 5.22
CA TRP A 56 -0.52 -4.05 4.31
C TRP A 56 0.69 -3.11 4.47
N TRP A 57 0.99 -2.32 3.44
CA TRP A 57 1.96 -1.23 3.51
C TRP A 57 1.61 -0.10 2.52
N ALA A 58 2.15 1.09 2.76
CA ALA A 58 2.01 2.25 1.90
C ALA A 58 3.38 2.81 1.48
N GLU A 59 3.52 3.17 0.22
CA GLU A 59 4.75 3.77 -0.35
C GLU A 59 4.47 5.15 -0.93
N ASP A 60 5.47 6.03 -0.91
CA ASP A 60 5.47 7.27 -1.70
C ASP A 60 5.90 7.03 -3.16
N ASP A 61 5.91 8.11 -3.95
CA ASP A 61 6.35 8.12 -5.35
C ASP A 61 7.78 7.57 -5.58
N ASP A 62 8.65 7.62 -4.56
CA ASP A 62 10.03 7.11 -4.62
C ASP A 62 10.13 5.62 -4.21
N GLY A 63 8.98 5.00 -3.89
CA GLY A 63 8.91 3.63 -3.38
C GLY A 63 9.49 3.51 -1.97
N LYS A 64 9.52 4.59 -1.20
CA LYS A 64 9.86 4.57 0.22
C LYS A 64 8.61 4.22 1.01
N VAL A 65 8.76 3.26 1.91
CA VAL A 65 7.68 2.87 2.83
C VAL A 65 7.38 4.02 3.79
N LEU A 66 6.13 4.46 3.79
CA LEU A 66 5.60 5.50 4.68
C LEU A 66 5.04 4.88 5.97
N GLU A 67 4.32 3.78 5.83
CA GLU A 67 3.78 3.02 6.96
C GLU A 67 3.53 1.57 6.53
N SER A 68 3.58 0.64 7.48
CA SER A 68 3.21 -0.75 7.25
C SER A 68 2.65 -1.41 8.49
N ARG A 69 1.83 -2.43 8.28
CA ARG A 69 1.45 -3.39 9.30
C ARG A 69 2.30 -4.65 9.17
N ASP A 70 2.64 -5.22 10.32
CA ASP A 70 3.47 -6.43 10.46
C ASP A 70 4.88 -6.26 9.88
N ASP A 71 5.43 -5.04 9.99
CA ASP A 71 6.77 -4.60 9.54
C ASP A 71 7.15 -5.12 8.15
N TYR A 72 6.70 -4.41 7.11
CA TYR A 72 7.02 -4.79 5.74
C TYR A 72 8.53 -4.71 5.49
N GLN A 73 9.12 -5.88 5.24
CA GLN A 73 10.45 -5.99 4.70
C GLN A 73 10.35 -6.08 3.18
N ARG A 74 10.80 -5.04 2.50
CA ARG A 74 10.88 -5.02 1.04
C ARG A 74 11.57 -6.30 0.57
N PRO A 75 10.91 -7.15 -0.24
CA PRO A 75 11.58 -8.31 -0.82
C PRO A 75 12.85 -7.81 -1.48
N ARG A 76 13.99 -8.43 -1.15
CA ARG A 76 15.23 -8.11 -1.85
C ARG A 76 14.95 -8.35 -3.32
N ARG A 77 14.97 -7.27 -4.13
CA ARG A 77 14.92 -7.43 -5.59
C ARG A 77 15.98 -8.48 -5.92
N PRO A 78 15.64 -9.57 -6.64
CA PRO A 78 16.68 -10.41 -7.19
C PRO A 78 17.60 -9.47 -7.95
N ARG A 79 18.89 -9.44 -7.58
CA ARG A 79 19.88 -8.80 -8.44
C ARG A 79 19.77 -9.57 -9.75
N MET A 80 19.14 -8.97 -10.77
CA MET A 80 19.26 -9.50 -12.12
C MET A 80 20.77 -9.60 -12.37
N TRP A 81 21.26 -10.83 -12.50
CA TRP A 81 22.64 -11.08 -12.85
C TRP A 81 22.94 -10.31 -14.14
N SER A 82 23.98 -9.47 -14.10
CA SER A 82 24.60 -8.88 -15.30
C SER A 82 25.25 -9.96 -16.15
#